data_AF-A0A9X9MAN8-F1
#
_entry.id   AF-A0A9X9MAN8-F1
#
_cell.length_a   1.000
_cell.length_b   1.000
_cell.length_c   1.000
_cell.angle_alpha   90.00
_cell.angle_beta   90.00
_cell.angle_gamma   90.00
#
_symmetry.space_group_name_H-M   'P 1'
#
loop_
_entity.id
_entity.type
_entity.pdbx_description
1 polymer ?
#
loop_
_entity_poly.entity_id
_entity_poly.type
_entity_poly.pdbx_seq_one_letter_code
_entity_poly.pdbx_strand_id
1 'polypeptide(L)'
;MAFKDTRKTPEVVIHRIRITLTSHDLKSLEKVWADLPSGAQRKGISKEKRPVWMPTKTLRITQEKLPWQGPKTGDYFMSVPTSESLIAPCF
;
A
#
# COMPACT_ATOMS: atom_id res chain seq x y z
N MET A 1 18.98 -52.82 18.79
CA MET A 1 18.09 -51.64 18.97
C MET A 1 18.37 -50.70 17.81
N ALA A 2 17.44 -50.52 16.89
CA ALA A 2 17.61 -49.64 15.72
C ALA A 2 17.13 -48.23 16.07
N PHE A 3 18.06 -47.27 16.11
CA PHE A 3 17.75 -45.87 16.32
C PHE A 3 17.23 -45.28 15.01
N LYS A 4 15.91 -45.07 14.94
CA LYS A 4 15.25 -44.40 13.81
C LYS A 4 15.39 -42.90 14.01
N ASP A 5 16.38 -42.29 13.36
CA ASP A 5 16.48 -40.84 13.21
C ASP A 5 15.31 -40.33 12.37
N THR A 6 14.24 -39.88 13.02
CA THR A 6 13.18 -39.10 12.39
C THR A 6 13.75 -37.71 12.08
N ARG A 7 14.40 -37.57 10.92
CA ARG A 7 14.71 -36.27 10.33
C ARG A 7 13.37 -35.59 10.03
N LYS A 8 12.91 -34.78 10.98
CA LYS A 8 11.77 -33.89 10.79
C LYS A 8 12.25 -32.80 9.83
N THR A 9 11.95 -32.97 8.55
CA THR A 9 12.11 -31.91 7.55
C THR A 9 11.35 -30.69 8.06
N PRO A 10 11.95 -29.49 8.08
CA PRO A 10 11.24 -28.29 8.47
C PRO A 10 10.11 -28.08 7.46
N GLU A 11 8.87 -28.21 7.92
CA GLU A 11 7.69 -27.85 7.14
C GLU A 11 7.86 -26.38 6.75
N VAL A 12 8.01 -26.11 5.46
CA VAL A 12 8.19 -24.75 4.94
C VAL A 12 6.88 -24.01 5.15
N VAL A 13 6.82 -23.19 6.19
CA VAL A 13 5.66 -22.33 6.48
C VAL A 13 5.56 -21.28 5.38
N ILE A 14 4.57 -21.44 4.51
CA ILE A 14 4.30 -20.48 3.41
C ILE A 14 3.56 -19.27 4.01
N HIS A 15 4.29 -18.19 4.26
CA HIS A 15 3.71 -16.91 4.68
C HIS A 15 3.22 -16.13 3.46
N ARG A 16 1.93 -15.77 3.45
CA ARG A 16 1.33 -14.91 2.42
C ARG A 16 1.30 -13.47 2.91
N ILE A 17 2.15 -12.61 2.37
CA ILE A 17 2.33 -11.24 2.88
C ILE A 17 1.77 -10.23 1.88
N ARG A 18 0.74 -9.46 2.25
CA ARG A 18 0.23 -8.35 1.42
C ARG A 18 0.94 -7.06 1.81
N ILE A 19 1.43 -6.32 0.83
CA ILE A 19 2.00 -4.99 1.02
C ILE A 19 1.06 -3.98 0.40
N THR A 20 0.68 -2.94 1.14
CA THR A 20 -0.12 -1.83 0.60
C THR A 20 0.73 -0.58 0.66
N LEU A 21 0.96 0.03 -0.50
CA LEU A 21 1.65 1.31 -0.62
C LEU A 21 0.61 2.41 -0.70
N THR A 22 0.73 3.43 0.14
CA THR A 22 -0.15 4.60 0.12
C THR A 22 0.68 5.86 0.03
N SER A 23 0.50 6.67 -1.02
CA SER A 23 1.25 7.92 -1.23
C SER A 23 0.35 8.99 -1.86
N HIS A 24 0.63 10.27 -1.58
CA HIS A 24 -0.02 11.39 -2.26
C HIS A 24 0.53 11.60 -3.69
N ASP A 25 1.78 11.21 -3.95
CA ASP A 25 2.48 11.50 -5.20
C ASP A 25 2.58 10.28 -6.11
N LEU A 26 1.78 10.29 -7.20
CA LEU A 26 1.80 9.30 -8.30
C LEU A 26 3.22 8.91 -8.73
N LYS A 27 4.04 9.91 -9.05
CA LYS A 27 5.37 9.73 -9.66
C LYS A 27 6.34 9.01 -8.72
N SER A 28 6.20 9.22 -7.42
CA SER A 28 7.01 8.52 -6.42
C SER A 28 6.60 7.05 -6.31
N LEU A 29 5.29 6.80 -6.39
CA LEU A 29 4.69 5.49 -6.26
C LEU A 29 5.02 4.59 -7.45
N GLU A 30 4.98 5.12 -8.67
CA GLU A 30 5.36 4.40 -9.90
C GLU A 30 6.80 3.90 -9.88
N LYS A 31 7.74 4.71 -9.36
CA LYS A 31 9.16 4.33 -9.25
C LYS A 31 9.35 3.17 -8.29
N VAL A 32 8.81 3.30 -7.06
CA VAL A 32 8.89 2.25 -6.03
C VAL A 32 8.21 0.97 -6.51
N TRP A 33 7.12 1.11 -7.27
CA TRP A 33 6.40 -0.01 -7.85
C TRP A 33 7.23 -0.78 -8.90
N ALA A 34 7.98 -0.08 -9.75
CA ALA A 34 8.84 -0.72 -10.75
C ALA A 34 10.02 -1.50 -10.11
N ASP A 35 10.53 -1.02 -8.97
CA ASP A 35 11.70 -1.63 -8.30
C ASP A 35 11.34 -2.86 -7.45
N LEU A 36 10.12 -2.94 -6.93
CA LEU A 36 9.66 -4.00 -6.02
C LEU A 36 9.76 -5.43 -6.63
N PRO A 37 9.26 -5.69 -7.85
CA PRO A 37 9.38 -7.01 -8.48
C PRO A 37 10.83 -7.43 -8.74
N SER A 38 11.67 -6.48 -9.17
CA SER A 38 13.10 -6.72 -9.40
C SER A 38 13.83 -7.06 -8.09
N GLY A 39 13.49 -6.37 -7.00
CA GLY A 39 14.06 -6.63 -5.68
C GLY A 39 13.66 -7.98 -5.08
N ALA A 40 12.42 -8.42 -5.31
CA ALA A 40 11.91 -9.68 -4.75
C ALA A 40 12.39 -10.91 -5.51
N GLN A 41 12.54 -10.84 -6.83
CA GLN A 41 13.21 -11.88 -7.62
C GLN A 41 14.65 -12.13 -7.14
N ARG A 42 15.40 -11.07 -6.81
CA ARG A 42 16.77 -11.18 -6.25
C ARG A 42 16.82 -11.86 -4.88
N LYS A 43 15.74 -11.75 -4.09
CA LYS A 43 15.64 -12.35 -2.75
C LYS A 43 15.05 -13.77 -2.78
N GLY A 44 14.79 -14.33 -3.96
CA GLY A 44 14.24 -15.68 -4.11
C GLY A 44 12.75 -15.78 -3.83
N ILE A 45 12.02 -14.66 -3.86
CA ILE A 45 10.57 -14.66 -3.71
C ILE A 45 9.95 -14.90 -5.09
N SER A 46 9.66 -16.16 -5.39
CA SER A 46 9.29 -16.60 -6.74
C SER A 46 7.81 -16.39 -7.10
N LYS A 47 6.96 -16.02 -6.12
CA LYS A 47 5.50 -16.04 -6.27
C LYS A 47 4.86 -14.67 -6.08
N GLU A 48 5.19 -13.74 -6.95
CA GLU A 48 4.50 -12.45 -7.03
C GLU A 48 3.20 -12.59 -7.84
N LYS A 49 2.08 -12.12 -7.28
CA LYS A 49 0.88 -11.92 -8.13
C LYS A 49 0.99 -10.58 -8.87
N ARG A 50 -0.08 -10.20 -9.59
CA ARG A 50 -0.15 -8.87 -10.21
C ARG A 50 -0.66 -7.82 -9.20
N PRO A 51 -0.11 -6.60 -9.24
CA PRO A 51 -0.55 -5.50 -8.41
C PRO A 51 -1.97 -5.05 -8.77
N VAL A 52 -2.69 -4.53 -7.77
CA VAL A 52 -4.06 -4.05 -7.94
C VAL A 52 -4.11 -2.56 -7.63
N TRP A 53 -4.63 -1.78 -8.58
CA TRP A 53 -4.85 -0.36 -8.44
C TRP A 53 -6.16 -0.10 -7.69
N MET A 54 -6.09 0.67 -6.59
CA MET A 54 -7.30 1.20 -5.96
C MET A 54 -7.59 2.60 -6.52
N PRO A 55 -8.87 2.99 -6.62
CA PRO A 55 -9.23 4.32 -7.10
C PRO A 55 -8.74 5.40 -6.15
N THR A 56 -8.25 6.50 -6.73
CA THR A 56 -7.86 7.71 -6.01
C THR A 56 -9.06 8.32 -5.32
N LYS A 57 -8.98 8.45 -3.99
CA LYS A 57 -10.01 9.13 -3.22
C LYS A 57 -9.65 10.61 -3.16
N THR A 58 -10.65 11.49 -3.23
CA THR A 58 -10.46 12.92 -2.95
C THR A 58 -11.18 13.26 -1.66
N LEU A 59 -10.45 13.78 -0.67
CA LEU A 59 -11.06 14.30 0.55
C LEU A 59 -11.59 15.70 0.25
N ARG A 60 -12.88 15.88 0.50
CA ARG A 60 -13.53 17.19 0.47
C ARG A 60 -13.68 17.68 1.90
N ILE A 61 -12.94 18.73 2.26
CA ILE A 61 -13.05 19.37 3.57
C ILE A 61 -13.87 20.64 3.39
N THR A 62 -15.02 20.70 4.04
CA THR A 62 -15.84 21.90 4.16
C THR A 62 -15.48 22.59 5.45
N GLN A 63 -14.98 23.83 5.36
CA GLN A 63 -14.72 24.66 6.54
C GLN A 63 -15.71 25.83 6.57
N GLU A 64 -16.37 26.01 7.71
CA GLU A 64 -17.14 27.22 7.96
C GLU A 64 -16.18 28.37 8.31
N LYS A 65 -16.45 29.56 7.78
CA LYS A 65 -15.68 30.76 8.09
C LYS A 65 -15.81 31.09 9.59
N LEU A 66 -14.67 31.31 10.26
CA LEU A 66 -14.67 31.77 11.65
C LEU A 66 -15.40 33.11 11.79
N PRO A 67 -16.18 33.33 12.87
CA PRO A 67 -17.07 34.49 13.01
C PRO A 67 -16.36 35.86 13.02
N TRP A 68 -15.04 35.87 13.22
CA TRP A 68 -14.22 37.09 13.28
C TRP A 68 -13.89 37.70 11.90
N GLN A 69 -14.03 36.96 10.80
CA GLN A 69 -13.63 37.40 9.44
C GLN A 69 -14.78 37.97 8.59
N GLY A 70 -15.75 38.63 9.23
CA GLY A 70 -16.88 39.28 8.56
C GLY A 70 -18.04 38.35 8.19
N PRO A 71 -19.12 38.88 7.58
CA PRO A 71 -20.37 38.15 7.37
C PRO A 71 -20.19 36.87 6.55
N LYS A 72 -21.00 35.85 6.90
CA LYS A 72 -20.96 34.50 6.31
C LYS A 72 -21.36 34.55 4.83
N THR A 73 -20.39 34.79 3.97
CA THR A 73 -20.58 34.74 2.51
C THR A 73 -19.70 33.62 1.96
N GLY A 74 -20.18 32.38 2.10
CA GLY A 74 -19.66 31.20 1.39
C GLY A 74 -18.89 30.19 2.24
N ASP A 75 -19.15 28.91 1.95
CA ASP A 75 -18.35 27.78 2.42
C ASP A 75 -17.04 27.70 1.64
N TYR A 76 -15.92 27.53 2.33
CA TYR A 76 -14.64 27.26 1.68
C TYR A 76 -14.48 25.75 1.50
N PHE A 77 -14.31 25.33 0.24
CA PHE A 77 -13.99 23.96 -0.11
C PHE A 77 -12.49 23.82 -0.34
N MET A 78 -11.82 23.07 0.53
CA MET A 78 -10.46 22.59 0.26
C MET A 78 -10.55 21.13 -0.18
N SER A 79 -10.26 20.87 -1.46
CA SER A 79 -10.04 19.53 -1.95
C SER A 79 -8.60 19.15 -1.71
N VAL A 80 -8.37 18.18 -0.83
CA VAL A 80 -7.05 17.57 -0.63
C VAL A 80 -7.06 16.23 -1.36
N PRO A 81 -6.09 15.96 -2.26
CA PRO A 81 -5.93 14.62 -2.79
C PRO A 81 -5.66 13.68 -1.61
N THR A 82 -6.42 12.60 -1.51
CA THR A 82 -6.07 11.55 -0.55
C THR A 82 -5.04 10.66 -1.20
N SER A 83 -4.16 10.09 -0.38
CA SER A 83 -3.15 9.16 -0.87
C SER A 83 -3.77 8.07 -1.74
N GLU A 84 -3.15 7.85 -2.89
CA GLU A 84 -3.43 6.72 -3.74
C GLU A 84 -2.91 5.46 -3.09
N SER A 85 -3.73 4.42 -3.14
CA SER A 85 -3.40 3.13 -2.55
C SER A 85 -3.17 2.11 -3.65
N LEU A 86 -1.98 1.53 -3.66
CA LEU A 86 -1.66 0.36 -4.45
C LEU A 86 -1.55 -0.83 -3.52
N ILE A 87 -2.36 -1.85 -3.77
CA ILE A 87 -2.18 -3.13 -3.10
C ILE A 87 -1.20 -3.93 -3.94
N ALA A 88 0.04 -4.00 -3.45
CA ALA A 88 1.03 -4.92 -3.97
C ALA A 88 0.65 -6.35 -3.53
N PRO A 89 0.77 -7.32 -4.44
CA PRO A 89 0.25 -8.66 -4.22
C PRO A 89 1.11 -9.45 -3.25
N CYS A 90 0.50 -10.52 -2.72
CA CYS A 90 1.17 -11.51 -1.90
C CYS A 90 2.45 -12.03 -2.54
N PHE A 91 3.57 -11.79 -1.87
CA PHE A 91 4.81 -12.58 -1.92
C PHE A 91 4.60 -13.95 -1.26
#